data_AF-A0A2U1XTV7-F1
#
_entry.id   AF-A0A2U1XTV7-F1
#
_cell.length_a   1.000
_cell.length_b   1.000
_cell.length_c   1.000
_cell.angle_alpha   90.00
_cell.angle_beta   90.00
_cell.angle_gamma   90.00
#
_symmetry.space_group_name_H-M   'P 1'
#
loop_
_entity.id
_entity.type
_entity.pdbx_description
1 polymer ?
#
loop_
_entity_poly.entity_id
_entity_poly.type
_entity_poly.pdbx_seq_one_letter_code
_entity_poly.pdbx_strand_id
1 'polypeptide(L)'
;MKTPNFVAFAAAGALTMLVSACASTLSPPPVAQPDPALLSVINSNVTNDCNPQTAAVLTGIGLPASNVRGVNYGIYRDEYRDKIVRWDAWVYLKDQPGSLVVTLDEDCRPIQVYAREGAKLPGR
;
A
#
# COMPACT_ATOMS: atom_id res chain seq x y z
N MET A 1 15.91 -13.43 -71.17
CA MET A 1 16.66 -14.26 -70.18
C MET A 1 15.89 -14.27 -68.87
N LYS A 2 16.37 -14.96 -67.82
CA LYS A 2 15.68 -15.18 -66.54
C LYS A 2 15.44 -13.89 -65.71
N THR A 3 14.29 -13.84 -65.04
CA THR A 3 13.95 -13.07 -63.81
C THR A 3 14.52 -13.76 -62.55
N PRO A 4 14.42 -13.19 -61.30
CA PRO A 4 13.65 -12.03 -60.83
C PRO A 4 14.56 -10.82 -60.45
N ASN A 5 14.61 -10.12 -59.29
CA ASN A 5 14.18 -10.34 -57.89
C ASN A 5 13.67 -9.02 -57.21
N PHE A 6 13.10 -9.13 -56.00
CA PHE A 6 12.51 -8.04 -55.21
C PHE A 6 13.49 -7.25 -54.32
N VAL A 7 13.12 -6.01 -53.97
CA VAL A 7 13.09 -5.52 -52.58
C VAL A 7 11.79 -4.73 -52.37
N ALA A 8 11.10 -4.90 -51.24
CA ALA A 8 9.86 -4.19 -50.93
C ALA A 8 10.12 -2.82 -50.27
N PHE A 9 9.25 -1.84 -50.52
CA PHE A 9 9.30 -0.54 -49.84
C PHE A 9 8.87 -0.66 -48.37
N ALA A 10 9.53 0.10 -47.49
CA ALA A 10 9.40 -0.06 -46.05
C ALA A 10 8.12 0.56 -45.47
N ALA A 11 7.36 -0.25 -44.71
CA ALA A 11 6.32 0.21 -43.81
C ALA A 11 6.84 0.21 -42.36
N ALA A 12 7.66 1.20 -42.02
CA ALA A 12 8.30 1.32 -40.71
C ALA A 12 8.09 2.71 -40.11
N GLY A 13 7.31 2.82 -39.02
CA GLY A 13 7.10 4.11 -38.33
C GLY A 13 5.82 4.29 -37.50
N ALA A 14 5.31 3.28 -36.79
CA ALA A 14 4.12 3.45 -35.93
C ALA A 14 4.00 2.39 -34.79
N LEU A 15 5.06 2.09 -34.03
CA LEU A 15 4.99 1.04 -32.98
C LEU A 15 5.86 1.29 -31.74
N THR A 16 5.94 2.55 -31.28
CA THR A 16 6.74 2.96 -30.11
C THR A 16 6.00 3.97 -29.24
N MET A 17 5.13 3.51 -28.31
CA MET A 17 4.72 4.20 -27.05
C MET A 17 3.57 3.45 -26.33
N LEU A 18 3.82 2.24 -25.80
CA LEU A 18 2.81 1.47 -25.02
C LEU A 18 3.36 0.78 -23.75
N VAL A 19 4.56 1.12 -23.28
CA VAL A 19 5.27 0.36 -22.21
C VAL A 19 5.34 1.10 -20.86
N SER A 20 4.80 2.32 -20.75
CA SER A 20 4.93 3.18 -19.54
C SER A 20 3.83 3.00 -18.48
N ALA A 21 2.73 2.30 -18.80
CA ALA A 21 1.52 2.27 -17.97
C ALA A 21 1.63 1.47 -16.65
N CYS A 22 2.68 0.64 -16.48
CA CYS A 22 2.84 -0.22 -15.32
C CYS A 22 3.56 0.44 -14.12
N ALA A 23 4.10 1.65 -14.28
CA ALA A 23 4.83 2.35 -13.22
C ALA A 23 3.94 3.30 -12.38
N SER A 24 2.80 3.72 -12.92
CA SER A 24 1.88 4.70 -12.31
C SER A 24 0.85 4.08 -11.33
N THR A 25 0.97 2.79 -11.01
CA THR A 25 0.06 2.05 -10.12
C THR A 25 0.51 2.02 -8.65
N LEU A 26 1.75 2.41 -8.37
CA LEU A 26 2.36 2.44 -7.03
C LEU A 26 2.60 3.89 -6.57
N SER A 27 1.53 4.68 -6.49
CA SER A 27 1.55 5.92 -5.72
C SER A 27 1.86 5.61 -4.25
N PRO A 28 2.71 6.40 -3.55
CA PRO A 28 2.91 6.26 -2.12
C PRO A 28 1.57 6.32 -1.36
N PRO A 29 1.42 5.59 -0.23
CA PRO A 29 0.20 5.66 0.57
C PRO A 29 -0.04 7.10 1.05
N PRO A 30 -1.28 7.60 1.03
CA PRO A 30 -1.58 8.94 1.54
C PRO A 30 -1.17 9.07 3.00
N VAL A 31 -0.34 10.07 3.31
CA VAL A 31 0.10 10.39 4.67
C VAL A 31 -0.28 11.82 5.03
N ALA A 32 -0.77 12.00 6.26
CA ALA A 32 -1.05 13.29 6.87
C ALA A 32 -0.43 13.33 8.27
N GLN A 33 -0.45 14.50 8.92
CA GLN A 33 -0.09 14.57 10.35
C GLN A 33 -1.07 13.69 11.15
N PRO A 34 -0.59 12.81 12.04
CA PRO A 34 -1.47 11.91 12.81
C PRO A 34 -2.57 12.64 13.58
N ASP A 35 -3.82 12.22 13.40
CA ASP A 35 -4.91 12.56 14.31
C ASP A 35 -4.57 12.04 15.73
N PRO A 36 -4.47 12.90 16.75
CA PRO A 36 -4.19 12.48 18.12
C PRO A 36 -5.21 11.49 18.68
N ALA A 37 -6.49 11.57 18.28
CA ALA A 37 -7.51 10.62 18.70
C ALA A 37 -7.27 9.23 18.08
N LEU A 38 -6.94 9.19 16.78
CA LEU A 38 -6.63 7.96 16.07
C LEU A 38 -5.36 7.29 16.61
N LEU A 39 -4.30 8.07 16.86
CA LEU A 39 -3.07 7.58 17.50
C LEU A 39 -3.32 7.05 18.92
N SER A 40 -4.19 7.71 19.71
CA SER A 40 -4.60 7.24 21.03
C SER A 40 -5.36 5.90 20.97
N VAL A 41 -6.24 5.72 19.99
CA VAL A 41 -6.95 4.43 19.77
C VAL A 41 -5.99 3.32 19.32
N ILE A 42 -5.00 3.61 18.49
CA ILE A 42 -3.98 2.62 18.09
C ILE A 42 -3.14 2.22 19.31
N ASN A 43 -2.62 3.20 20.06
CA ASN A 43 -1.77 2.98 21.24
C ASN A 43 -2.48 2.23 22.39
N SER A 44 -3.81 2.36 22.51
CA SER A 44 -4.61 1.62 23.51
C SER A 44 -4.98 0.19 23.06
N ASN A 45 -4.71 -0.18 21.81
CA ASN A 45 -4.86 -1.55 21.31
C ASN A 45 -3.54 -2.34 21.33
N VAL A 46 -2.44 -1.71 20.90
CA VAL A 46 -1.14 -2.39 20.76
C VAL A 46 0.01 -1.41 20.89
N THR A 47 1.03 -1.76 21.69
CA THR A 47 2.28 -1.00 21.81
C THR A 47 3.20 -1.35 20.64
N ASN A 48 3.49 -0.39 19.76
CA ASN A 48 4.44 -0.55 18.65
C ASN A 48 5.02 0.80 18.23
N ASP A 49 6.32 0.85 17.92
CA ASP A 49 7.00 2.10 17.54
C ASP A 49 6.51 2.69 16.20
N CYS A 50 5.93 1.86 15.33
CA CYS A 50 5.32 2.30 14.07
C CYS A 50 3.94 2.96 14.22
N ASN A 51 3.35 2.99 15.43
CA ASN A 51 2.02 3.54 15.67
C ASN A 51 1.81 4.98 15.14
N PRO A 52 2.76 5.93 15.25
CA PRO A 52 2.61 7.26 14.66
C PRO A 52 2.53 7.23 13.14
N GLN A 53 3.24 6.31 12.46
CA GLN A 53 3.23 6.20 11.00
C GLN A 53 1.97 5.48 10.50
N THR A 54 1.52 4.44 11.21
CA THR A 54 0.19 3.85 11.02
C THR A 54 -0.90 4.91 11.16
N ALA A 55 -0.85 5.75 12.20
CA ALA A 55 -1.79 6.85 12.39
C ALA A 55 -1.71 7.91 11.28
N ALA A 56 -0.51 8.25 10.79
CA ALA A 56 -0.30 9.19 9.68
C ALA A 56 -0.99 8.72 8.39
N VAL A 57 -0.87 7.42 8.07
CA VAL A 57 -1.49 6.81 6.89
C VAL A 57 -3.02 6.75 7.04
N LEU A 58 -3.51 6.29 8.18
CA LEU A 58 -4.96 6.18 8.42
C LEU A 58 -5.64 7.57 8.44
N THR A 59 -4.95 8.60 8.94
CA THR A 59 -5.40 10.00 8.83
C THR A 59 -5.36 10.47 7.37
N GLY A 60 -4.31 10.11 6.62
CA GLY A 60 -4.15 10.46 5.20
C GLY A 60 -5.22 9.86 4.28
N ILE A 61 -5.78 8.70 4.61
CA ILE A 61 -6.96 8.13 3.91
C ILE A 61 -8.31 8.58 4.51
N GLY A 62 -8.31 9.45 5.52
CA GLY A 62 -9.52 9.98 6.14
C GLY A 62 -10.30 8.98 7.00
N LEU A 63 -9.64 8.02 7.64
CA LEU A 63 -10.30 7.12 8.59
C LEU A 63 -10.48 7.79 9.96
N PRO A 64 -11.71 8.03 10.45
CA PRO A 64 -11.92 8.61 11.77
C PRO A 64 -11.70 7.58 12.89
N ALA A 65 -11.11 8.02 14.00
CA ALA A 65 -10.85 7.19 15.19
C ALA A 65 -12.09 6.45 15.73
N SER A 66 -13.28 7.03 15.55
CA SER A 66 -14.57 6.43 15.92
C SER A 66 -14.83 5.07 15.27
N ASN A 67 -14.27 4.80 14.09
CA ASN A 67 -14.62 3.63 13.27
C ASN A 67 -13.67 2.44 13.51
N VAL A 68 -12.55 2.66 14.21
CA VAL A 68 -11.61 1.60 14.60
C VAL A 68 -12.23 0.76 15.72
N ARG A 69 -12.29 -0.55 15.51
CA ARG A 69 -12.70 -1.57 16.49
C ARG A 69 -11.50 -2.18 17.22
N GLY A 70 -10.34 -2.24 16.56
CA GLY A 70 -9.08 -2.59 17.19
C GLY A 70 -7.91 -2.68 16.21
N VAL A 71 -6.69 -2.85 16.72
CA VAL A 71 -5.46 -2.86 15.91
C VAL A 71 -4.50 -3.95 16.41
N ASN A 72 -3.81 -4.64 15.50
CA ASN A 72 -2.72 -5.57 15.80
C ASN A 72 -1.62 -5.49 14.73
N TYR A 73 -0.42 -6.01 15.00
CA TYR A 73 0.67 -6.06 14.01
C TYR A 73 1.05 -7.49 13.61
N GLY A 74 1.09 -7.74 12.30
CA GLY A 74 1.85 -8.85 11.72
C GLY A 74 3.31 -8.44 11.60
N ILE A 75 4.22 -9.33 11.98
CA ILE A 75 5.67 -9.09 11.96
C ILE A 75 6.31 -10.04 10.96
N TYR A 76 7.03 -9.50 9.98
CA TYR A 76 7.78 -10.27 8.99
C TYR A 76 9.27 -10.16 9.28
N ARG A 77 9.94 -11.31 9.46
CA ARG A 77 11.38 -11.41 9.70
C ARG A 77 12.10 -12.00 8.48
N ASP A 78 13.33 -11.56 8.27
CA ASP A 78 14.31 -12.23 7.43
C ASP A 78 14.94 -13.37 8.24
N GLU A 79 14.64 -14.62 7.84
CA GLU A 79 15.09 -15.84 8.53
C GLU A 79 16.62 -16.01 8.57
N TYR A 80 17.35 -15.38 7.65
CA TYR A 80 18.81 -15.46 7.57
C TYR A 80 19.51 -14.37 8.39
N ARG A 81 18.79 -13.30 8.76
CA ARG A 81 19.34 -12.11 9.43
C ARG A 81 18.77 -11.86 10.84
N ASP A 82 17.74 -12.62 11.22
CA ASP A 82 16.85 -12.39 12.38
C ASP A 82 16.42 -10.92 12.58
N LYS A 83 16.22 -10.22 11.46
CA LYS A 83 15.78 -8.83 11.45
C LYS A 83 14.33 -8.74 11.03
N ILE A 84 13.54 -7.91 11.70
CA ILE A 84 12.22 -7.50 11.22
C ILE A 84 12.42 -6.65 9.98
N VAL A 85 11.82 -7.04 8.85
CA VAL A 85 11.92 -6.37 7.55
C VAL A 85 10.62 -5.71 7.10
N ARG A 86 9.50 -6.03 7.75
CA ARG A 86 8.18 -5.43 7.51
C ARG A 86 7.26 -5.59 8.71
N TRP A 87 6.44 -4.57 8.90
CA TRP A 87 5.27 -4.58 9.78
C TRP A 87 4.00 -4.45 8.93
N ASP A 88 2.97 -5.24 9.22
CA ASP A 88 1.62 -5.02 8.68
C ASP A 88 0.69 -4.66 9.84
N ALA A 89 0.18 -3.43 9.90
CA ALA A 89 -0.78 -3.00 10.89
C ALA A 89 -2.20 -3.38 10.45
N TRP A 90 -2.79 -4.37 11.11
CA TRP A 90 -4.14 -4.88 10.87
C TRP A 90 -5.15 -4.07 11.66
N VAL A 91 -5.88 -3.20 10.96
CA VAL A 91 -6.83 -2.24 11.52
C VAL A 91 -8.24 -2.76 11.28
N TYR A 92 -8.85 -3.30 12.33
CA TYR A 92 -10.20 -3.82 12.31
C TYR A 92 -11.20 -2.68 12.48
N LEU A 93 -12.23 -2.65 11.63
CA LEU A 93 -13.29 -1.63 11.69
C LEU A 93 -14.52 -2.16 12.44
N LYS A 94 -15.39 -1.23 12.88
CA LYS A 94 -16.65 -1.55 13.55
C LYS A 94 -17.72 -2.05 12.57
N ASP A 95 -17.95 -1.27 11.52
CA ASP A 95 -19.10 -1.43 10.62
C ASP A 95 -18.76 -2.17 9.31
N GLN A 96 -17.60 -2.83 9.24
CA GLN A 96 -17.15 -3.59 8.07
C GLN A 96 -16.54 -4.95 8.47
N PRO A 97 -16.74 -6.01 7.67
CA PRO A 97 -15.98 -7.25 7.80
C PRO A 97 -14.51 -7.03 7.43
N GLY A 98 -13.63 -7.91 7.88
CA GLY A 98 -12.21 -7.86 7.54
C GLY A 98 -11.44 -6.72 8.21
N SER A 99 -10.49 -6.14 7.48
CA SER A 99 -9.53 -5.17 8.00
C SER A 99 -8.98 -4.24 6.91
N LEU A 100 -8.50 -3.05 7.32
CA LEU A 100 -7.52 -2.29 6.55
C LEU A 100 -6.12 -2.73 6.99
N VAL A 101 -5.17 -2.79 6.06
CA VAL A 101 -3.78 -3.13 6.34
C VAL A 101 -2.90 -1.98 5.91
N VAL A 102 -2.11 -1.44 6.84
CA VAL A 102 -1.01 -0.50 6.55
C VAL A 102 0.31 -1.28 6.62
N THR A 103 0.97 -1.46 5.48
CA THR A 103 2.29 -2.11 5.41
C THR A 103 3.37 -1.05 5.60
N LEU A 104 4.33 -1.30 6.49
CA LEU A 104 5.50 -0.46 6.73
C LEU A 104 6.80 -1.28 6.63
N ASP A 105 7.92 -0.62 6.29
CA ASP A 105 9.25 -1.23 6.30
C ASP A 105 9.86 -1.33 7.72
N GLU A 106 11.10 -1.82 7.80
CA GLU A 106 11.87 -1.95 9.04
C GLU A 106 12.09 -0.63 9.80
N ASP A 107 12.06 0.51 9.11
CA ASP A 107 12.18 1.87 9.68
C ASP A 107 10.79 2.52 9.91
N CYS A 108 9.72 1.71 9.94
CA CYS A 108 8.33 2.15 10.03
C CYS A 108 7.87 3.07 8.89
N ARG A 109 8.51 3.06 7.71
CA ARG A 109 8.12 3.91 6.58
C ARG A 109 6.93 3.27 5.84
N PRO A 110 5.82 3.98 5.61
CA PRO A 110 4.68 3.45 4.88
C PRO A 110 5.01 2.99 3.46
N ILE A 111 4.78 1.70 3.18
CA ILE A 111 4.93 1.09 1.84
C ILE A 111 3.61 1.18 1.05
N GLN A 112 2.50 0.82 1.69
CA GLN A 112 1.18 0.74 1.05
C GLN A 112 0.06 0.72 2.10
N VAL A 113 -1.18 1.03 1.66
CA VAL A 113 -2.39 0.81 2.44
C VAL A 113 -3.49 0.21 1.56
N TYR A 114 -4.13 -0.86 2.04
CA TYR A 114 -5.16 -1.59 1.31
C TYR A 114 -6.23 -2.15 2.25
N ALA A 115 -7.30 -2.70 1.68
CA ALA A 115 -8.36 -3.38 2.42
C ALA A 115 -8.35 -4.88 2.12
N ARG A 116 -8.69 -5.70 3.11
CA ARG A 116 -8.70 -7.17 3.04
C ARG A 116 -9.98 -7.74 3.64
N GLU A 117 -10.31 -8.99 3.28
CA GLU A 117 -11.36 -9.79 3.93
C GLU A 117 -12.77 -9.14 3.93
N GLY A 118 -13.07 -8.35 2.88
CA GLY A 118 -14.36 -7.70 2.69
C GLY A 118 -14.44 -6.23 3.13
N ALA A 119 -13.38 -5.70 3.75
CA ALA A 119 -13.29 -4.27 4.05
C ALA A 119 -13.12 -3.41 2.79
N LYS A 120 -13.39 -2.11 2.94
CA LYS A 120 -13.20 -1.04 1.96
C LYS A 120 -12.43 0.12 2.58
N LEU A 121 -11.52 0.70 1.80
CA LEU A 121 -10.92 2.01 2.10
C LEU A 121 -12.01 3.10 2.08
N PRO A 122 -11.86 4.20 2.85
CA PRO A 122 -12.75 5.35 2.75
C PRO A 122 -12.84 5.88 1.30
N GLY A 123 -14.04 6.22 0.85
CA GLY A 123 -14.27 6.74 -0.50
C GLY A 123 -14.13 5.74 -1.65
N ARG A 124 -14.34 4.43 -1.42
CA ARG A 124 -14.27 3.34 -2.42
C ARG A 124 -15.43 2.34 -2.33
#